data_AF-A0A2M7SLG1-F1
#
_entry.id   AF-A0A2M7SLG1-F1
#
_cell.length_a   1.000
_cell.length_b   1.000
_cell.length_c   1.000
_cell.angle_alpha   90.00
_cell.angle_beta   90.00
_cell.angle_gamma   90.00
#
_symmetry.space_group_name_H-M   'P 1'
#
loop_
_entity.id
_entity.type
_entity.pdbx_description
1 polymer ?
#
loop_
_entity_poly.entity_id
_entity_poly.type
_entity_poly.pdbx_seq_one_letter_code
_entity_poly.pdbx_strand_id
1 'polypeptide(L)'
;MGLQVACYDETWSTPTEEAERVAIRTQQVLRYESGVTSVADPLAGSYYVEWLTSKLEEEIQAMVDKIEGMGGWMAALQNGWVHEEVKKGLLDIQRKIDNGERTVVGVNRFQIPTEEDFKPKLYALRILQMSINIWMTIGILRKRGITKTSRRKSRTYKRQLPIPVKISFHMYSRHWKPTLLLQR
;
A
#
# COMPACT_ATOMS: atom_id res chain seq x y z
N MET A 1 4.40 11.31 14.65
CA MET A 1 4.02 11.42 13.22
C MET A 1 5.23 10.98 12.40
N GLY A 2 5.06 10.07 11.45
CA GLY A 2 6.16 9.45 10.71
C GLY A 2 6.05 9.72 9.21
N LEU A 3 7.18 9.65 8.51
CA LEU A 3 7.26 9.74 7.04
C LEU A 3 7.48 8.33 6.48
N GLN A 4 6.74 7.97 5.43
CA GLN A 4 6.99 6.75 4.66
C GLN A 4 7.45 7.15 3.25
N VAL A 5 8.57 6.58 2.82
CA VAL A 5 9.09 6.73 1.47
C VAL A 5 8.70 5.46 0.71
N ALA A 6 8.06 5.65 -0.45
CA ALA A 6 7.71 4.55 -1.36
C ALA A 6 8.97 3.79 -1.80
N CYS A 7 8.83 2.48 -1.98
CA CYS A 7 9.90 1.63 -2.48
C CYS A 7 9.87 1.62 -4.01
N TYR A 8 11.02 1.52 -4.67
CA TYR A 8 11.08 1.58 -6.13
C TYR A 8 10.41 0.40 -6.84
N ASP A 9 10.17 -0.71 -6.12
CA ASP A 9 9.54 -1.94 -6.61
C ASP A 9 8.05 -2.08 -6.20
N GLU A 10 7.47 -1.05 -5.56
CA GLU A 10 6.11 -1.08 -5.01
C GLU A 10 5.03 -1.32 -6.07
N THR A 11 5.26 -0.89 -7.31
CA THR A 11 4.34 -1.12 -8.44
C THR A 11 4.28 -2.58 -8.88
N TRP A 12 5.26 -3.41 -8.52
CA TRP A 12 5.29 -4.84 -8.88
C TRP A 12 4.82 -5.76 -7.77
N SER A 13 5.27 -5.53 -6.52
CA SER A 13 4.90 -6.39 -5.39
C SER A 13 5.14 -5.69 -4.06
N THR A 14 4.87 -6.39 -2.95
CA THR A 14 5.30 -5.92 -1.64
C THR A 14 6.81 -5.69 -1.62
N PRO A 15 7.30 -4.58 -1.03
CA PRO A 15 8.70 -4.17 -1.16
C PRO A 15 9.70 -5.20 -0.70
N THR A 16 10.79 -5.35 -1.44
CA THR A 16 11.95 -6.15 -1.02
C THR A 16 12.73 -5.50 0.11
N GLU A 17 13.46 -6.28 0.91
CA GLU A 17 14.41 -5.77 1.92
C GLU A 17 15.42 -4.78 1.33
N GLU A 18 15.81 -4.99 0.06
CA GLU A 18 16.71 -4.11 -0.66
C GLU A 18 16.05 -2.76 -0.96
N ALA A 19 14.82 -2.78 -1.49
CA ALA A 19 14.07 -1.57 -1.78
C ALA A 19 13.68 -0.79 -0.52
N GLU A 20 13.27 -1.49 0.54
CA GLU A 20 12.96 -0.88 1.84
C GLU A 20 14.21 -0.23 2.45
N ARG A 21 15.38 -0.88 2.32
CA ARG A 21 16.64 -0.29 2.76
C ARG A 21 16.93 1.01 2.03
N VAL A 22 16.76 1.05 0.70
CA VAL A 22 16.94 2.29 -0.09
C VAL A 22 15.98 3.38 0.41
N ALA A 23 14.70 3.07 0.59
CA ALA A 23 13.71 4.02 1.10
C ALA A 23 14.09 4.61 2.48
N ILE A 24 14.59 3.78 3.40
CA ILE A 24 15.08 4.23 4.71
C ILE A 24 16.35 5.08 4.57
N ARG A 25 17.30 4.69 3.71
CA ARG A 25 18.52 5.47 3.48
C ARG A 25 18.21 6.85 2.90
N THR A 26 17.23 6.97 2.00
CA THR A 26 16.77 8.27 1.51
C THR A 26 16.35 9.19 2.66
N GLN A 27 15.59 8.69 3.64
CA GLN A 27 15.22 9.49 4.80
C GLN A 27 16.42 9.86 5.68
N GLN A 28 17.39 8.95 5.82
CA GLN A 28 18.60 9.20 6.61
C GLN A 28 19.49 10.27 5.97
N VAL A 29 19.67 10.23 4.66
CA VAL A 29 20.39 11.27 3.91
C VAL A 29 19.71 12.62 4.10
N LEU A 30 18.39 12.70 3.95
CA LEU A 30 17.65 13.93 4.23
C LEU A 30 17.88 14.42 5.66
N ARG A 31 17.86 13.53 6.64
CA ARG A 31 17.99 13.90 8.05
C ARG A 31 19.40 14.35 8.46
N TYR A 32 20.42 13.62 8.00
CA TYR A 32 21.78 13.75 8.54
C TYR A 32 22.75 14.45 7.60
N GLU A 33 22.48 14.48 6.29
CA GLU A 33 23.44 14.98 5.29
C GLU A 33 22.92 16.23 4.55
N SER A 34 21.60 16.35 4.33
CA SER A 34 21.07 17.45 3.51
C SER A 34 21.07 18.82 4.19
N GLY A 35 21.17 18.86 5.53
CA GLY A 35 21.07 20.10 6.32
C GLY A 35 19.67 20.73 6.36
N VAL A 36 18.66 20.18 5.68
CA VAL A 36 17.30 20.74 5.61
C VAL A 36 16.60 20.80 6.97
N THR A 37 17.06 19.99 7.93
CA THR A 37 16.54 19.92 9.30
C THR A 37 17.12 20.99 10.22
N SER A 38 18.06 21.81 9.76
CA SER A 38 18.77 22.79 10.60
C SER A 38 17.92 24.02 10.94
N VAL A 39 16.90 24.31 10.14
CA VAL A 39 16.01 25.48 10.29
C VAL A 39 14.57 25.02 10.21
N ALA A 40 13.72 25.56 11.08
CA ALA A 40 12.28 25.34 11.01
C ALA A 40 11.69 26.14 9.84
N ASP A 41 10.91 25.47 8.99
CA ASP A 41 10.28 26.02 7.79
C ASP A 41 11.22 26.88 6.91
N PRO A 42 12.20 26.27 6.23
CA PRO A 42 13.17 27.00 5.42
C PRO A 42 12.56 27.72 4.20
N LEU A 43 11.28 27.47 3.89
CA LEU A 43 10.59 28.10 2.75
C LEU A 43 9.74 29.32 3.18
N ALA A 44 9.58 29.57 4.48
CA ALA A 44 8.85 30.71 5.01
C ALA A 44 9.39 32.04 4.44
N GLY A 45 8.47 32.93 4.05
CA GLY A 45 8.79 34.22 3.44
C GLY A 45 9.13 34.16 1.95
N SER A 46 9.20 32.97 1.34
CA SER A 46 9.30 32.85 -0.13
C SER A 46 8.02 33.39 -0.76
N TYR A 47 8.11 34.51 -1.50
CA TYR A 47 6.96 35.16 -2.11
C TYR A 47 6.04 34.19 -2.88
N TYR A 48 6.63 33.28 -3.67
CA TYR A 48 5.87 32.31 -4.45
C TYR A 48 5.21 31.23 -3.58
N VAL A 49 5.93 30.70 -2.59
CA VAL A 49 5.39 29.62 -1.73
C VAL A 49 4.30 30.18 -0.81
N GLU A 50 4.50 31.38 -0.26
CA GLU A 50 3.49 32.07 0.55
C GLU A 50 2.23 32.37 -0.28
N TRP A 51 2.39 32.95 -1.47
CA TRP A 51 1.27 33.18 -2.37
C TRP A 51 0.53 31.89 -2.74
N LEU A 52 1.25 30.83 -3.06
CA LEU A 52 0.66 29.53 -3.39
C LEU A 52 -0.06 28.92 -2.17
N THR A 53 0.48 29.12 -0.97
CA THR A 53 -0.13 28.65 0.28
C THR A 53 -1.45 29.36 0.54
N SER A 54 -1.50 30.70 0.42
CA SER A 54 -2.75 31.46 0.53
C SER A 54 -3.77 31.07 -0.55
N LYS A 55 -3.32 30.81 -1.78
CA LYS A 55 -4.22 30.37 -2.86
C LYS A 55 -4.81 28.99 -2.59
N LEU A 56 -4.02 28.04 -2.12
CA LEU A 56 -4.52 26.73 -1.72
C LEU A 56 -5.50 26.84 -0.54
N GLU A 57 -5.26 27.71 0.43
CA GLU A 57 -6.18 27.94 1.54
C GLU A 57 -7.55 28.45 1.05
N GLU A 58 -7.56 29.46 0.16
CA GLU A 58 -8.78 29.97 -0.46
C GLU A 58 -9.58 28.86 -1.18
N GLU A 59 -8.90 28.03 -1.98
CA GLU A 59 -9.54 26.93 -2.71
C GLU A 59 -10.05 25.81 -1.79
N ILE A 60 -9.30 25.47 -0.75
CA ILE A 60 -9.72 24.51 0.27
C ILE A 60 -10.96 25.02 0.99
N GLN A 61 -10.97 26.29 1.41
CA GLN A 61 -12.11 26.87 2.10
C GLN A 61 -13.37 26.86 1.22
N ALA A 62 -13.24 27.22 -0.06
CA ALA A 62 -14.35 27.14 -1.01
C ALA A 62 -14.88 25.71 -1.19
N MET A 63 -14.00 24.70 -1.17
CA MET A 63 -14.42 23.29 -1.20
C MET A 63 -15.12 22.87 0.11
N VAL A 64 -14.65 23.33 1.26
CA VAL A 64 -15.29 23.09 2.56
C VAL A 64 -16.70 23.69 2.56
N ASP A 65 -16.86 24.94 2.15
CA ASP A 65 -18.16 25.62 2.11
C ASP A 65 -19.14 24.89 1.18
N LYS A 66 -18.65 24.36 0.06
CA LYS A 66 -19.46 23.52 -0.85
C LYS A 66 -19.91 22.22 -0.16
N ILE A 67 -19.02 21.55 0.57
CA ILE A 67 -19.34 20.33 1.33
C ILE A 67 -20.39 20.62 2.41
N GLU A 68 -20.22 21.71 3.17
CA GLU A 68 -21.20 22.14 4.17
C GLU A 68 -22.55 22.46 3.53
N GLY A 69 -22.56 23.14 2.37
CA GLY A 69 -23.78 23.42 1.59
C GLY A 69 -24.51 22.16 1.10
N MET A 70 -23.82 21.03 0.96
CA MET A 70 -24.42 19.72 0.62
C MET A 70 -24.99 18.98 1.84
N GLY A 71 -24.93 19.56 3.04
CA GLY A 71 -25.32 18.91 4.30
C GLY A 71 -24.16 18.23 5.03
N GLY A 72 -22.92 18.65 4.75
CA GLY A 72 -21.70 18.18 5.40
C GLY A 72 -21.07 16.95 4.73
N TRP A 73 -19.93 16.52 5.28
CA TRP A 73 -19.07 15.47 4.69
C TRP A 73 -19.81 14.16 4.41
N MET A 74 -20.64 13.69 5.35
CA MET A 74 -21.34 12.41 5.19
C MET A 74 -22.37 12.45 4.05
N ALA A 75 -23.07 13.57 3.88
CA ALA A 75 -24.02 13.75 2.79
C ALA A 75 -23.30 13.78 1.44
N ALA A 76 -22.19 14.51 1.35
CA ALA A 76 -21.33 14.60 0.17
C ALA A 76 -20.68 13.25 -0.22
N LEU A 77 -20.43 12.37 0.74
CA LEU A 77 -19.95 11.01 0.47
C LEU A 77 -21.10 10.11 -0.02
N GLN A 78 -22.25 10.14 0.66
CA GLN A 78 -23.39 9.27 0.36
C GLN A 78 -24.04 9.58 -0.99
N ASN A 79 -24.08 10.85 -1.40
CA ASN A 79 -24.60 11.25 -2.70
C ASN A 79 -23.61 10.99 -3.86
N GLY A 80 -22.41 10.49 -3.57
CA GLY A 80 -21.40 10.11 -4.56
C GLY A 80 -20.53 11.26 -5.09
N TRP A 81 -20.77 12.51 -4.66
CA TRP A 81 -20.05 13.68 -5.16
C TRP A 81 -18.53 13.56 -4.97
N VAL A 82 -18.06 13.09 -3.81
CA VAL A 82 -16.63 12.90 -3.54
C VAL A 82 -15.98 11.95 -4.56
N HIS A 83 -16.65 10.85 -4.89
CA HIS A 83 -16.13 9.87 -5.86
C HIS A 83 -16.07 10.47 -7.28
N GLU A 84 -17.07 11.27 -7.66
CA GLU A 84 -17.08 11.95 -8.95
C GLU A 84 -15.95 12.97 -9.07
N GLU A 85 -15.70 13.79 -8.05
CA GLU A 85 -14.62 14.77 -8.07
C GLU A 85 -13.23 14.11 -8.17
N VAL A 86 -12.98 13.06 -7.38
CA VAL A 86 -11.74 12.28 -7.50
C VAL A 86 -11.59 11.68 -8.89
N LYS A 87 -12.67 11.10 -9.44
CA LYS A 87 -12.67 10.52 -10.79
C LYS A 87 -12.37 11.57 -11.86
N LYS A 88 -12.96 12.77 -11.77
CA LYS A 88 -12.68 13.88 -12.71
C LYS A 88 -11.19 14.22 -12.71
N GLY A 89 -10.57 14.35 -11.54
CA GLY A 89 -9.14 14.61 -11.40
C GLY A 89 -8.26 13.52 -12.00
N LEU A 90 -8.58 12.24 -11.73
CA LEU A 90 -7.85 11.10 -12.30
C LEU A 90 -7.96 11.05 -13.83
N LEU A 91 -9.15 11.28 -14.38
CA LEU A 91 -9.37 11.29 -15.82
C LEU A 91 -8.67 12.47 -16.51
N ASP A 92 -8.57 13.62 -15.86
CA ASP A 92 -7.80 14.75 -16.37
C ASP A 92 -6.30 14.42 -16.41
N ILE A 93 -5.76 13.86 -15.33
CA ILE A 93 -4.35 13.42 -15.29
C ILE A 93 -4.07 12.37 -16.37
N GLN A 94 -4.94 11.36 -16.51
CA GLN A 94 -4.78 10.31 -17.51
C GLN A 94 -4.80 10.90 -18.92
N ARG A 95 -5.77 11.77 -19.24
CA ARG A 95 -5.84 12.45 -20.54
C ARG A 95 -4.58 13.26 -20.85
N LYS A 96 -4.05 13.98 -19.86
CA LYS A 96 -2.80 14.74 -20.02
C LYS A 96 -1.60 13.84 -20.28
N ILE A 97 -1.55 12.65 -19.68
CA ILE A 97 -0.50 11.66 -19.93
C ILE A 97 -0.65 11.08 -21.35
N ASP A 98 -1.86 10.67 -21.73
CA ASP A 98 -2.14 10.05 -23.04
C ASP A 98 -1.87 11.01 -24.21
N ASN A 99 -2.23 12.29 -24.04
CA ASN A 99 -1.99 13.33 -25.04
C ASN A 99 -0.54 13.86 -25.03
N GLY A 100 0.29 13.44 -24.07
CA GLY A 100 1.69 13.87 -23.95
C GLY A 100 1.89 15.29 -23.39
N GLU A 101 0.84 15.95 -22.89
CA GLU A 101 0.91 17.23 -22.16
C GLU A 101 1.66 17.06 -20.83
N ARG A 102 1.45 15.92 -20.15
CA ARG A 102 2.18 15.52 -18.96
C ARG A 102 3.16 14.41 -19.31
N THR A 103 4.45 14.71 -19.22
CA THR A 103 5.51 13.72 -19.46
C THR A 103 5.68 12.81 -18.25
N VAL A 104 5.67 11.50 -18.51
CA VAL A 104 6.02 10.44 -17.55
C VAL A 104 7.15 9.62 -18.15
N VAL A 105 8.35 9.82 -17.63
CA VAL A 105 9.59 9.19 -18.13
C VAL A 105 9.50 7.67 -17.99
N GLY A 106 9.86 6.94 -19.04
CA GLY A 106 9.75 5.49 -19.12
C GLY A 106 8.35 4.98 -19.49
N VAL A 107 7.32 5.82 -19.42
CA VAL A 107 5.93 5.42 -19.73
C VAL A 107 5.44 6.00 -21.05
N ASN A 108 5.46 7.32 -21.25
CA ASN A 108 5.02 7.94 -22.51
C ASN A 108 6.14 8.66 -23.27
N ARG A 109 7.30 8.88 -22.63
CA ARG A 109 8.52 9.38 -23.25
C ARG A 109 9.73 8.64 -22.72
N PHE A 110 10.78 8.53 -23.54
CA PHE A 110 12.03 7.86 -23.18
C PHE A 110 11.84 6.39 -22.78
N GLN A 111 10.99 5.68 -23.52
CA GLN A 111 10.78 4.24 -23.33
C GLN A 111 12.03 3.48 -23.79
N ILE A 112 12.36 2.42 -23.06
CA ILE A 112 13.40 1.44 -23.43
C ILE A 112 12.73 0.12 -23.84
N PRO A 113 13.43 -0.75 -24.60
CA PRO A 113 12.92 -2.08 -24.90
C PRO A 113 12.63 -2.89 -23.63
N THR A 114 11.51 -3.62 -23.61
CA THR A 114 11.07 -4.41 -22.45
C THR A 114 12.09 -5.46 -22.01
N GLU A 115 12.93 -5.96 -22.93
CA GLU A 115 13.99 -6.91 -22.61
C GLU A 115 15.08 -6.30 -21.73
N GLU A 116 15.32 -4.99 -21.89
CA GLU A 116 16.33 -4.21 -21.18
C GLU A 116 15.80 -3.58 -19.89
N ASP A 117 14.47 -3.64 -19.67
CA ASP A 117 13.81 -3.05 -18.52
C ASP A 117 14.17 -3.78 -17.21
N PHE A 118 14.11 -3.02 -16.12
CA PHE A 118 14.45 -3.49 -14.78
C PHE A 118 13.46 -4.56 -14.30
N LYS A 119 13.99 -5.69 -13.84
CA LYS A 119 13.19 -6.81 -13.32
C LYS A 119 13.42 -6.95 -11.82
N PRO A 120 12.52 -6.41 -10.96
CA PRO A 120 12.68 -6.51 -9.52
C PRO A 120 12.58 -7.97 -9.06
N LYS A 121 13.28 -8.27 -7.96
CA LYS A 121 13.11 -9.55 -7.26
C LYS A 121 11.72 -9.54 -6.62
N LEU A 122 10.86 -10.46 -7.01
CA LEU A 122 9.52 -10.58 -6.43
C LEU A 122 9.56 -11.56 -5.26
N TYR A 123 8.94 -11.21 -4.14
CA TYR A 123 8.70 -12.21 -3.09
C TYR A 123 7.72 -13.26 -3.61
N ALA A 124 8.10 -14.53 -3.46
CA ALA A 124 7.19 -15.63 -3.72
C ALA A 124 5.95 -15.48 -2.81
N LEU A 125 4.76 -15.49 -3.41
CA LEU A 125 3.50 -15.51 -2.66
C LEU A 125 3.56 -16.64 -1.64
N ARG A 126 3.65 -16.28 -0.36
CA ARG A 126 3.83 -17.22 0.74
C ARG A 126 2.50 -17.90 1.04
N ILE A 127 2.00 -18.73 0.12
CA ILE A 127 0.74 -19.49 0.24
C ILE A 127 0.73 -20.27 1.57
N LEU A 128 1.90 -20.74 2.01
CA LEU A 128 2.10 -21.42 3.29
C LEU A 128 1.83 -20.54 4.52
N GLN A 129 2.07 -19.23 4.45
CA GLN A 129 1.79 -18.31 5.55
C GLN A 129 0.29 -18.21 5.84
N MET A 130 -0.54 -18.27 4.79
CA MET A 130 -1.99 -18.24 4.95
C MET A 130 -2.50 -19.48 5.68
N SER A 131 -1.93 -20.66 5.36
CA SER A 131 -2.19 -21.92 6.06
C SER A 131 -1.89 -21.84 7.55
N ILE A 132 -0.73 -21.26 7.89
CA ILE A 132 -0.25 -21.10 9.27
C ILE A 132 -1.18 -20.15 10.05
N ASN A 133 -1.51 -18.99 9.47
CA ASN A 133 -2.36 -17.98 10.13
C ASN A 133 -3.77 -18.51 10.42
N ILE A 134 -4.35 -19.26 9.49
CA ILE A 134 -5.67 -19.88 9.66
C ILE A 134 -5.61 -20.97 10.74
N TRP A 135 -4.58 -21.81 10.75
CA TRP A 135 -4.40 -22.83 11.77
C TRP A 135 -4.22 -22.23 13.17
N MET A 136 -3.38 -21.19 13.31
CA MET A 136 -3.21 -20.44 14.57
C MET A 136 -4.55 -19.87 15.05
N THR A 137 -5.33 -19.27 14.14
CA THR A 137 -6.66 -18.72 14.47
C THR A 137 -7.62 -19.81 14.94
N ILE A 138 -7.66 -20.96 14.26
CA ILE A 138 -8.48 -22.11 14.66
C ILE A 138 -8.05 -22.61 16.04
N GLY A 139 -6.73 -22.70 16.31
CA GLY A 139 -6.18 -23.09 17.60
C GLY A 139 -6.58 -22.14 18.73
N ILE A 140 -6.50 -20.82 18.51
CA ILE A 140 -6.94 -19.79 19.46
C ILE A 140 -8.44 -19.91 19.75
N LEU A 141 -9.26 -20.04 18.70
CA LEU A 141 -10.71 -20.19 18.84
C LEU A 141 -11.09 -21.44 19.63
N ARG A 142 -10.34 -22.55 19.45
CA ARG A 142 -10.57 -23.81 20.17
C ARG A 142 -10.19 -23.69 21.65
N LYS A 143 -9.07 -23.01 21.97
CA LYS A 143 -8.66 -22.70 23.35
C LYS A 143 -9.66 -21.79 24.08
N ARG A 144 -10.33 -20.88 23.36
CA ARG A 144 -11.37 -19.97 23.89
C ARG A 144 -12.77 -20.59 23.94
N GLY A 145 -12.93 -21.88 23.64
CA GLY A 145 -14.24 -22.56 23.65
C GLY A 145 -15.17 -22.21 22.47
N ILE A 146 -14.71 -21.44 21.48
CA ILE A 146 -15.51 -21.00 20.32
C ILE A 146 -15.50 -22.08 19.23
N THR A 147 -16.35 -23.10 19.40
CA THR A 147 -16.36 -24.33 18.59
C THR A 147 -17.07 -24.20 17.24
N LYS A 148 -18.16 -23.43 17.14
CA LYS A 148 -18.90 -23.23 15.88
C LYS A 148 -18.07 -22.47 14.84
N THR A 149 -17.42 -21.38 15.26
CA THR A 149 -16.58 -20.53 14.38
C THR A 149 -15.31 -21.24 13.94
N SER A 150 -14.67 -22.03 14.82
CA SER A 150 -13.50 -22.82 14.45
C SER A 150 -13.82 -23.93 13.45
N ARG A 151 -14.96 -24.63 13.59
CA ARG A 151 -15.45 -25.62 12.61
C ARG A 151 -15.81 -24.99 11.25
N ARG A 152 -16.37 -23.78 11.23
CA ARG A 152 -16.68 -23.06 9.99
C ARG A 152 -15.40 -22.66 9.25
N LYS A 153 -14.43 -22.06 9.95
CA LYS A 153 -13.14 -21.65 9.36
C LYS A 153 -12.32 -22.83 8.81
N SER A 154 -12.30 -23.97 9.51
CA SER A 154 -11.57 -25.16 9.02
C SER A 154 -12.18 -25.76 7.75
N ARG A 155 -13.52 -25.71 7.61
CA ARG A 155 -14.22 -26.14 6.39
C ARG A 155 -14.00 -25.20 5.21
N THR A 156 -14.08 -23.89 5.43
CA THR A 156 -13.84 -22.89 4.38
C THR A 156 -12.43 -22.98 3.84
N TYR A 157 -11.44 -23.17 4.71
CA TYR A 157 -10.04 -23.29 4.32
C TYR A 157 -9.74 -24.53 3.47
N LYS A 158 -10.31 -25.70 3.81
CA LYS A 158 -10.18 -26.92 3.00
C LYS A 158 -10.72 -26.77 1.57
N ARG A 159 -11.62 -25.82 1.33
CA ARG A 159 -12.19 -25.54 -0.01
C ARG A 159 -11.37 -24.55 -0.83
N GLN A 160 -10.51 -23.75 -0.21
CA GLN A 160 -9.79 -22.64 -0.85
C GLN A 160 -8.36 -23.00 -1.29
N LEU A 161 -7.89 -24.22 -1.01
CA LEU A 161 -6.53 -24.63 -1.41
C LEU A 161 -6.50 -25.05 -2.89
N PRO A 162 -5.59 -24.48 -3.69
CA PRO A 162 -5.47 -24.81 -5.12
C PRO A 162 -4.88 -26.22 -5.38
N ILE A 163 -4.30 -26.86 -4.37
CA ILE A 163 -3.67 -28.20 -4.45
C ILE A 163 -4.01 -28.97 -3.16
N PRO A 164 -4.29 -30.29 -3.21
CA PRO A 164 -4.47 -31.11 -2.01
C PRO A 164 -3.13 -31.27 -1.27
N VAL A 165 -2.77 -30.33 -0.41
CA VAL A 165 -1.55 -30.40 0.40
C VAL A 165 -1.85 -31.18 1.70
N LYS A 166 -1.22 -32.35 1.88
CA LYS A 166 -1.16 -33.03 3.19
C LYS A 166 -0.16 -32.31 4.08
N ILE A 167 -0.67 -31.51 5.01
CA ILE A 167 0.16 -30.87 6.04
C ILE A 167 0.25 -31.83 7.23
N SER A 168 1.40 -32.49 7.39
CA SER A 168 1.71 -33.31 8.57
C SER A 168 2.51 -32.49 9.57
N PHE A 169 1.99 -32.34 10.79
CA PHE A 169 2.71 -31.64 11.85
C PHE A 169 3.32 -32.64 12.82
N HIS A 170 4.63 -32.55 13.03
CA HIS A 170 5.34 -33.29 14.08
C HIS A 170 5.59 -32.35 15.27
N MET A 171 5.23 -32.80 16.47
CA MET A 171 5.50 -32.08 17.70
C MET A 171 6.95 -32.33 18.12
N TYR A 172 7.82 -31.34 17.91
CA TYR A 172 9.22 -31.40 18.37
C TYR A 172 9.38 -30.44 19.55
N SER A 173 9.52 -30.98 20.77
CA SER A 173 9.87 -30.27 22.01
C SER A 173 9.19 -28.88 22.19
N ARG A 174 7.97 -28.85 22.75
CA ARG A 174 7.21 -27.63 23.11
C ARG A 174 6.99 -26.59 21.99
N HIS A 175 7.47 -26.80 20.77
CA HIS A 175 7.28 -25.94 19.60
C HIS A 175 6.79 -26.76 18.40
N TRP A 176 5.71 -26.32 17.77
CA TRP A 176 5.15 -27.01 16.61
C TRP A 176 5.89 -26.55 15.34
N LYS A 177 6.61 -27.45 14.66
CA LYS A 177 7.17 -27.18 13.32
C LYS A 177 6.31 -27.87 12.24
N PRO A 178 5.79 -27.14 11.24
CA PRO A 178 5.17 -27.75 10.07
C PRO A 178 6.24 -28.40 9.18
N THR A 179 6.03 -29.65 8.78
CA THR A 179 6.81 -30.29 7.72
C THR A 179 5.85 -30.59 6.56
N LEU A 180 6.14 -30.03 5.39
CA LEU A 180 5.32 -30.24 4.20
C LEU A 180 5.95 -31.35 3.36
N LEU A 181 5.22 -32.44 3.18
CA LEU A 181 5.53 -33.43 2.16
C LEU A 181 4.66 -33.08 0.94
N LEU A 182 5.30 -32.60 -0.12
CA LEU A 182 4.68 -32.58 -1.45
C LEU A 182 4.43 -34.04 -1.85
N GLN A 183 3.16 -34.43 -2.03
CA GLN A 183 2.88 -35.70 -2.69
C GLN A 183 3.32 -35.57 -4.15
N ARG A 184 4.23 -36.45 -4.57
CA ARG A 184 4.51 -36.68 -6.00
C ARG A 184 3.25 -37.11 -6.72
#